data_AF-Q9ZUQ1-F1
#
_entry.id   AF-Q9ZUQ1-F1
#
_cell.length_a   1.000
_cell.length_b   1.000
_cell.length_c   1.000
_cell.angle_alpha   90.00
_cell.angle_beta   90.00
_cell.angle_gamma   90.00
#
_symmetry.space_group_name_H-M   'P 1'
#
loop_
_entity.id
_entity.type
_entity.pdbx_description
1 polymer ?
#
loop_
_entity_poly.entity_id
_entity_poly.type
_entity_poly.pdbx_seq_one_letter_code
_entity_poly.pdbx_strand_id
1 'polypeptide(L)'
;MVSTARRTREQPPWIGETLWGTMCDYWDTEEAQKRSKTYSKARLSDRNGLGPHVHYSGPKSFQEIQDELEEKMGRLVPLGEVFIQTHTKSDGTYVDQKAEKIALAYEQNVREKLSELEAAASVVSDGSSRPRDLTLDEYAAIFLEEAQRQIEEQAAYNEKRDAEIAAREAETARVTAEQKDKLEHLSLVEKYLRQTDPQFLDFIATHSSTSTERIPITPPSNDP
;
A
#
# COMPACT_ATOMS: atom_id res chain seq x y z
N MET A 1 -18.01 21.12 4.07
CA MET A 1 -17.59 20.36 2.87
C MET A 1 -18.69 19.37 2.47
N VAL A 2 -18.88 19.13 1.16
CA VAL A 2 -19.85 18.13 0.64
C VAL A 2 -19.57 16.72 1.20
N SER A 3 -18.31 16.35 1.39
CA SER A 3 -17.92 15.03 1.92
C SER A 3 -18.45 14.77 3.33
N THR A 4 -18.45 15.79 4.19
CA THR A 4 -19.07 15.73 5.52
C THR A 4 -20.57 15.52 5.41
N ALA A 5 -21.24 16.34 4.59
CA ALA A 5 -22.68 16.27 4.37
C ALA A 5 -23.11 14.90 3.83
N ARG A 6 -22.35 14.31 2.90
CA ARG A 6 -22.58 12.94 2.42
C ARG A 6 -22.56 11.91 3.55
N ARG A 7 -21.63 12.06 4.50
CA ARG A 7 -21.47 11.13 5.61
C ARG A 7 -22.54 11.32 6.69
N THR A 8 -22.86 12.56 7.04
CA THR A 8 -23.87 12.88 8.08
C THR A 8 -25.30 12.86 7.56
N ARG A 9 -25.48 12.92 6.24
CA ARG A 9 -26.78 13.10 5.55
C ARG A 9 -27.51 14.39 5.96
N GLU A 10 -26.77 15.36 6.48
CA GLU A 10 -27.29 16.69 6.80
C GLU A 10 -27.15 17.62 5.59
N GLN A 11 -28.26 18.19 5.14
CA GLN A 11 -28.27 19.13 4.02
C GLN A 11 -27.59 20.45 4.40
N PRO A 12 -26.56 20.89 3.66
CA PRO A 12 -25.98 22.21 3.87
C PRO A 12 -26.91 23.33 3.37
N PRO A 13 -26.92 24.52 4.01
CA PRO A 13 -27.82 25.63 3.67
C PRO A 13 -27.59 26.23 2.28
N TRP A 14 -26.43 25.96 1.66
CA TRP A 14 -26.07 26.43 0.31
C TRP A 14 -26.35 25.40 -0.80
N ILE A 15 -26.88 24.22 -0.46
CA ILE A 15 -27.38 23.25 -1.44
C ILE A 15 -28.91 23.31 -1.40
N GLY A 16 -29.56 23.62 -2.53
CA GLY A 16 -31.01 23.59 -2.64
C GLY A 16 -31.59 22.18 -2.50
N GLU A 17 -32.83 22.07 -2.02
CA GLU A 17 -33.51 20.80 -1.71
C GLU A 17 -33.53 19.82 -2.90
N THR A 18 -33.87 20.31 -4.10
CA THR A 18 -33.91 19.48 -5.31
C THR A 18 -32.56 18.84 -5.62
N LEU A 19 -31.49 19.63 -5.59
CA LEU A 19 -30.14 19.15 -5.87
C LEU A 19 -29.67 18.19 -4.76
N TRP A 20 -30.00 18.48 -3.50
CA TRP A 20 -29.68 17.62 -2.38
C TRP A 20 -30.34 16.23 -2.51
N GLY A 21 -31.63 16.18 -2.87
CA GLY A 21 -32.33 14.93 -3.15
C GLY A 21 -31.63 14.11 -4.23
N THR A 22 -31.31 14.74 -5.37
CA THR A 22 -30.58 14.07 -6.46
C THR A 22 -29.20 13.54 -6.03
N MET A 23 -28.49 14.28 -5.17
CA MET A 23 -27.19 13.84 -4.64
C MET A 23 -27.32 12.63 -3.71
N CYS A 24 -28.34 12.61 -2.84
CA CYS A 24 -28.64 11.47 -1.98
C CYS A 24 -29.00 10.23 -2.79
N ASP A 25 -29.92 10.35 -3.74
CA ASP A 25 -30.34 9.25 -4.62
C ASP A 25 -29.14 8.63 -5.33
N TYR A 26 -28.25 9.47 -5.87
CA TYR A 26 -27.01 9.01 -6.48
C TYR A 26 -26.10 8.27 -5.50
N TRP A 27 -25.88 8.82 -4.30
CA TRP A 27 -25.01 8.18 -3.30
C TRP A 27 -25.55 6.86 -2.77
N ASP A 28 -26.86 6.65 -2.84
CA ASP A 28 -27.52 5.41 -2.42
C ASP A 28 -27.45 4.31 -3.47
N THR A 29 -27.13 4.63 -4.72
CA THR A 29 -26.88 3.62 -5.76
C THR A 29 -25.76 2.65 -5.37
N GLU A 30 -25.95 1.37 -5.66
CA GLU A 30 -24.96 0.32 -5.41
C GLU A 30 -23.63 0.61 -6.13
N GLU A 31 -23.70 1.19 -7.32
CA GLU A 31 -22.54 1.58 -8.11
C GLU A 31 -21.72 2.66 -7.39
N ALA A 32 -22.36 3.71 -6.86
CA ALA A 32 -21.68 4.78 -6.14
C ALA A 32 -21.08 4.27 -4.83
N GLN A 33 -21.81 3.45 -4.08
CA GLN A 33 -21.32 2.82 -2.86
C GLN A 33 -20.12 1.91 -3.12
N LYS A 34 -20.22 1.03 -4.13
CA LYS A 34 -19.15 0.12 -4.52
C LYS A 34 -17.91 0.89 -4.95
N ARG A 35 -18.06 1.92 -5.78
CA ARG A 35 -16.96 2.80 -6.17
C ARG A 35 -16.32 3.43 -4.94
N SER A 36 -17.11 4.04 -4.04
CA SER A 36 -16.59 4.67 -2.83
C SER A 36 -15.82 3.68 -1.95
N LYS A 37 -16.34 2.45 -1.76
CA LYS A 37 -15.66 1.37 -1.02
C LYS A 37 -14.35 0.97 -1.69
N THR A 38 -14.35 0.75 -3.01
CA THR A 38 -13.14 0.41 -3.78
C THR A 38 -12.08 1.50 -3.69
N TYR A 39 -12.44 2.76 -3.93
CA TYR A 39 -11.49 3.88 -3.84
C TYR A 39 -10.99 4.07 -2.42
N SER A 40 -11.85 3.92 -1.40
CA SER A 40 -11.42 4.01 0.00
C SER A 40 -10.45 2.89 0.36
N LYS A 41 -10.76 1.64 -0.03
CA LYS A 41 -9.89 0.48 0.18
C LYS A 41 -8.57 0.63 -0.54
N ALA A 42 -8.57 1.12 -1.79
CA ALA A 42 -7.36 1.38 -2.54
C ALA A 42 -6.50 2.48 -1.90
N ARG A 43 -7.13 3.58 -1.45
CA ARG A 43 -6.43 4.70 -0.82
C ARG A 43 -5.84 4.35 0.53
N LEU A 44 -6.53 3.54 1.33
CA LEU A 44 -6.10 3.15 2.69
C LEU A 44 -5.42 1.78 2.72
N SER A 45 -5.10 1.20 1.56
CA SER A 45 -4.40 -0.07 1.51
C SER A 45 -3.01 0.11 2.08
N ASP A 46 -2.65 -0.74 3.06
CA ASP A 46 -1.32 -0.79 3.65
C ASP A 46 -0.24 -1.20 2.63
N ARG A 47 -0.62 -1.87 1.53
CA ARG A 47 0.30 -2.27 0.44
C ARG A 47 1.62 -2.90 0.96
N ASN A 48 1.58 -3.68 2.04
CA ASN A 48 2.75 -4.25 2.73
C ASN A 48 3.69 -3.18 3.32
N GLY A 49 3.14 -2.24 4.10
CA GLY A 49 3.88 -1.13 4.68
C GLY A 49 4.18 0.04 3.72
N LEU A 50 3.54 0.05 2.55
CA LEU A 50 3.69 1.02 1.46
C LEU A 50 2.41 1.80 1.19
N GLY A 51 1.54 1.80 2.19
CA GLY A 51 0.33 2.60 2.21
C GLY A 51 0.66 4.09 2.26
N PRO A 52 -0.36 4.91 2.48
CA PRO A 52 -0.15 6.34 2.69
C PRO A 52 0.87 6.58 3.78
N HIS A 53 1.87 7.40 3.50
CA HIS A 53 2.78 7.91 4.51
C HIS A 53 2.02 8.83 5.47
N VAL A 54 2.11 8.58 6.77
CA VAL A 54 1.39 9.34 7.80
C VAL A 54 2.41 9.79 8.86
N HIS A 55 2.36 11.06 9.27
CA HIS A 55 3.14 11.55 10.41
C HIS A 55 2.22 11.86 11.60
N TYR A 56 2.80 11.88 12.80
CA TYR A 56 2.10 12.16 14.07
C TYR A 56 2.42 13.54 14.66
N SER A 57 2.92 14.48 13.83
CA SER A 57 3.21 15.86 14.24
C SER A 57 1.96 16.75 14.42
N GLY A 58 0.79 16.28 14.00
CA GLY A 58 -0.42 17.09 13.96
C GLY A 58 -0.22 18.31 13.04
N PRO A 59 -0.66 19.52 13.43
CA PRO A 59 -0.50 20.72 12.61
C PRO A 59 0.90 21.35 12.70
N LYS A 60 1.81 20.80 13.52
CA LYS A 60 3.16 21.36 13.70
C LYS A 60 4.06 20.99 12.52
N SER A 61 4.87 21.96 12.12
CA SER A 61 5.98 21.74 11.19
C SER A 61 7.12 20.96 11.86
N PHE A 62 7.98 20.34 11.04
CA PHE A 62 9.16 19.67 11.56
C PHE A 62 10.16 20.63 12.22
N GLN A 63 10.24 21.88 11.76
CA GLN A 63 11.07 22.89 12.40
C GLN A 63 10.57 23.22 13.80
N GLU A 64 9.26 23.45 13.98
CA GLU A 64 8.69 23.72 15.31
C GLU A 64 8.93 22.54 16.27
N ILE A 65 8.80 21.31 15.78
CA ILE A 65 9.09 20.11 16.60
C ILE A 65 10.58 20.03 16.93
N GLN A 66 11.45 20.35 15.98
CA GLN A 66 12.88 20.41 16.23
C GLN A 66 13.21 21.44 17.31
N ASP A 67 12.71 22.67 17.18
CA ASP A 67 12.94 23.74 18.16
C ASP A 67 12.47 23.34 19.57
N GLU A 68 11.29 22.72 19.69
CA GLU A 68 10.77 22.21 20.96
C GLU A 68 11.62 21.08 21.55
N LEU A 69 12.15 20.18 20.70
CA LEU A 69 13.06 19.12 21.13
C LEU A 69 14.41 19.68 21.57
N GLU A 70 14.93 20.68 20.87
CA GLU A 70 16.19 21.36 21.20
C GLU A 70 16.07 22.11 22.53
N GLU A 71 14.96 22.83 22.76
CA GLU A 71 14.68 23.49 24.04
C GLU A 71 14.61 22.48 25.19
N LYS A 72 13.91 21.35 24.97
CA LYS A 72 13.75 20.30 25.98
C LYS A 72 15.05 19.56 26.31
N MET A 73 15.88 19.29 25.30
CA MET A 73 17.11 18.52 25.47
C MET A 73 18.34 19.38 25.77
N GLY A 74 18.26 20.70 25.55
CA GLY A 74 19.39 21.62 25.74
C GLY A 74 20.55 21.38 24.76
N ARG A 75 20.29 20.75 23.62
CA ARG A 75 21.26 20.48 22.54
C ARG A 75 20.58 20.57 21.18
N LEU A 76 21.38 20.74 20.14
CA LEU A 76 20.90 20.62 18.76
C LEU A 76 20.40 19.19 18.49
N VAL A 77 19.31 19.09 17.73
CA VAL A 77 18.65 17.83 17.43
C VAL A 77 18.78 17.53 15.94
N PRO A 78 19.44 16.43 15.54
CA PRO A 78 19.59 16.08 14.14
C PRO A 78 18.26 15.67 13.51
N LEU A 79 18.15 15.85 12.20
CA LEU A 79 16.94 15.57 11.43
C LEU A 79 16.40 14.15 11.61
N GLY A 80 17.29 13.14 11.76
CA GLY A 80 16.88 11.77 12.00
C GLY A 80 16.14 11.57 13.32
N GLU A 81 16.50 12.32 14.38
CA GLU A 81 15.78 12.28 15.66
C GLU A 81 14.41 12.98 15.56
N VAL A 82 14.34 14.10 14.82
CA VAL A 82 13.06 14.78 14.51
C VAL A 82 12.15 13.83 13.73
N PHE A 83 12.70 13.09 12.76
CA PHE A 83 11.97 12.08 12.00
C PHE A 83 11.40 10.99 12.91
N ILE A 84 12.23 10.41 13.80
CA ILE A 84 11.78 9.38 14.76
C ILE A 84 10.65 9.95 15.62
N GLN A 85 10.83 11.13 16.23
CA GLN A 85 9.81 11.74 17.08
C GLN A 85 8.48 11.98 16.36
N THR A 86 8.52 12.33 15.08
CA THR A 86 7.33 12.63 14.27
C THR A 86 6.65 11.39 13.70
N HIS A 87 7.32 10.24 13.70
CA HIS A 87 6.81 8.97 13.16
C HIS A 87 6.68 7.88 14.22
N THR A 88 6.90 8.21 15.49
CA THR A 88 6.67 7.34 16.65
C THR A 88 5.47 7.83 17.45
N LYS A 89 4.56 6.93 17.76
CA LYS A 89 3.39 7.19 18.61
C LYS A 89 3.79 7.23 20.08
N SER A 90 2.87 7.67 20.93
CA SER A 90 3.10 7.71 22.39
C SER A 90 3.33 6.33 23.03
N ASP A 91 2.91 5.25 22.38
CA ASP A 91 3.16 3.87 22.83
C ASP A 91 4.52 3.30 22.37
N GLY A 92 5.31 4.10 21.64
CA GLY A 92 6.61 3.71 21.09
C GLY A 92 6.53 2.99 19.74
N THR A 93 5.33 2.70 19.23
CA THR A 93 5.18 2.06 17.91
C THR A 93 5.30 3.08 16.79
N TYR A 94 5.81 2.65 15.64
CA TYR A 94 5.86 3.48 14.45
C TYR A 94 4.49 3.62 13.78
N VAL A 95 4.31 4.75 13.10
CA VAL A 95 3.09 5.08 12.34
C VAL A 95 2.93 4.22 11.08
N ASP A 96 4.05 3.84 10.46
CA ASP A 96 4.10 2.93 9.33
C ASP A 96 5.43 2.14 9.31
N GLN A 97 5.43 1.00 8.60
CA GLN A 97 6.59 0.11 8.56
C GLN A 97 7.79 0.73 7.82
N LYS A 98 7.56 1.69 6.91
CA LYS A 98 8.63 2.36 6.19
C LYS A 98 9.41 3.29 7.12
N ALA A 99 8.70 4.05 7.94
CA ALA A 99 9.32 4.90 8.95
C ALA A 99 10.12 4.09 9.96
N GLU A 100 9.60 2.94 10.39
CA GLU A 100 10.34 2.01 11.26
C GLU A 100 11.65 1.53 10.62
N LYS A 101 11.63 1.08 9.37
CA LYS A 101 12.84 0.64 8.66
C LYS A 101 13.88 1.75 8.54
N ILE A 102 13.44 2.96 8.16
CA ILE A 102 14.34 4.12 8.04
C ILE A 102 14.95 4.47 9.40
N ALA A 103 14.14 4.53 10.46
CA ALA A 103 14.60 4.84 11.80
C ALA A 103 15.62 3.82 12.31
N LEU A 104 15.32 2.52 12.20
CA LEU A 104 16.21 1.45 12.65
C LEU A 104 17.53 1.44 11.87
N ALA A 105 17.48 1.62 10.54
CA ALA A 105 18.69 1.69 9.71
C ALA A 105 19.54 2.92 10.05
N TYR A 106 18.90 4.07 10.25
CA TYR A 106 19.58 5.29 10.68
C TYR A 106 20.28 5.11 12.04
N GLU A 107 19.57 4.61 13.05
CA GLU A 107 20.15 4.37 14.38
C GLU A 107 21.31 3.37 14.34
N GLN A 108 21.19 2.31 13.53
CA GLN A 108 22.24 1.34 13.32
C GLN A 108 23.48 1.98 12.68
N ASN A 109 23.32 2.71 11.58
CA ASN A 109 24.43 3.34 10.88
C ASN A 109 25.12 4.40 11.72
N VAL A 110 24.35 5.19 12.49
CA VAL A 110 24.91 6.13 13.48
C VAL A 110 25.81 5.39 14.47
N ARG A 111 25.33 4.26 15.02
CA ARG A 111 26.09 3.45 15.96
C ARG A 111 27.37 2.88 15.34
N GLU A 112 27.27 2.38 14.11
CA GLU A 112 28.43 1.86 13.36
C GLU A 112 29.46 2.96 13.10
N LYS A 113 29.03 4.14 12.64
CA LYS A 113 29.91 5.30 12.40
C LYS A 113 30.60 5.80 13.67
N LEU A 114 29.88 5.84 14.79
CA LEU A 114 30.47 6.19 16.08
C LEU A 114 31.51 5.13 16.52
N SER A 115 31.22 3.84 16.32
CA SER A 115 32.17 2.76 16.62
C SER A 115 33.42 2.82 15.74
N GLU A 116 33.29 3.18 14.46
CA GLU A 116 34.42 3.39 13.55
C GLU A 116 35.31 4.55 14.03
N LEU A 117 34.70 5.66 14.48
CA LEU A 117 35.42 6.82 15.01
C LEU A 117 36.15 6.51 16.31
N GLU A 118 35.54 5.73 17.21
CA GLU A 118 36.18 5.26 18.43
C GLU A 118 37.38 4.35 18.13
N ALA A 119 37.22 3.40 17.22
CA ALA A 119 38.31 2.52 16.79
C ALA A 119 39.46 3.33 16.15
N ALA A 120 39.15 4.29 15.28
CA ALA A 120 40.14 5.14 14.64
C ALA A 120 40.90 6.01 15.65
N ALA A 121 40.21 6.57 16.65
CA ALA A 121 40.84 7.33 17.73
C ALA A 121 41.82 6.45 18.53
N SER A 122 41.45 5.20 18.80
CA SER A 122 42.30 4.27 19.56
C SER A 122 43.57 3.84 18.82
N VAL A 123 43.61 3.88 17.48
CA VAL A 123 44.80 3.54 16.67
C VAL A 123 45.81 4.68 16.62
N VAL A 124 45.35 5.93 16.74
CA VAL A 124 46.18 7.14 16.58
C VAL A 124 46.63 7.73 17.92
N SER A 125 46.01 7.33 19.04
CA SER A 125 46.13 8.06 20.31
C SER A 125 47.41 7.79 21.12
N ASP A 126 47.98 8.88 21.64
CA ASP A 126 48.98 8.97 22.72
C ASP A 126 48.40 8.78 24.14
N GLY A 127 47.13 8.37 24.24
CA GLY A 127 46.41 8.14 25.50
C GLY A 127 45.61 9.34 26.03
N SER A 128 45.61 10.49 25.33
CA SER A 128 44.98 11.73 25.83
C SER A 128 43.71 12.19 25.10
N SER A 129 43.28 11.55 24.00
CA SER A 129 42.22 12.08 23.14
C SER A 129 40.93 11.26 23.22
N ARG A 130 39.80 11.93 23.51
CA ARG A 130 38.45 11.35 23.40
C ARG A 130 38.09 11.14 21.92
N PRO A 131 37.35 10.07 21.58
CA PRO A 131 36.74 9.94 20.26
C PRO A 131 35.91 11.18 19.93
N ARG A 132 36.01 11.66 18.67
CA ARG A 132 35.14 12.75 18.20
C ARG A 132 33.72 12.22 18.03
N ASP A 133 32.74 13.04 18.39
CA ASP A 133 31.34 12.79 18.05
C ASP A 133 31.07 13.12 16.57
N LEU A 134 29.97 12.60 16.03
CA LEU A 134 29.48 12.98 14.71
C LEU A 134 28.99 14.44 14.72
N THR A 135 29.27 15.14 13.63
CA THR A 135 28.72 16.48 13.36
C THR A 135 27.25 16.39 12.94
N LEU A 136 26.51 17.49 13.08
CA LEU A 136 25.10 17.57 12.66
C LEU A 136 24.93 17.23 11.17
N ASP A 137 25.88 17.66 10.34
CA ASP A 137 25.89 17.38 8.90
C ASP A 137 26.14 15.89 8.61
N GLU A 138 27.01 15.21 9.38
CA GLU A 138 27.22 13.77 9.27
C GLU A 138 25.96 12.99 9.68
N TYR A 139 25.28 13.40 10.76
CA TYR A 139 23.97 12.82 11.13
C TYR A 139 22.93 13.02 10.02
N ALA A 140 22.83 14.22 9.45
CA ALA A 140 21.90 14.53 8.37
C ALA A 140 22.22 13.70 7.12
N ALA A 141 23.50 13.55 6.77
CA ALA A 141 23.94 12.75 5.64
C ALA A 141 23.53 11.27 5.80
N ILE A 142 23.80 10.67 6.97
CA ILE A 142 23.39 9.28 7.25
C ILE A 142 21.88 9.11 7.08
N PHE A 143 21.09 10.05 7.62
CA PHE A 143 19.63 9.99 7.48
C PHE A 143 19.17 10.11 6.02
N LEU A 144 19.73 11.06 5.26
CA LEU A 144 19.34 11.29 3.86
C LEU A 144 19.72 10.11 2.96
N GLU A 145 20.90 9.52 3.16
CA GLU A 145 21.33 8.31 2.45
C GLU A 145 20.36 7.15 2.70
N GLU A 146 19.93 6.96 3.95
CA GLU A 146 18.99 5.90 4.32
C GLU A 146 17.58 6.12 3.79
N ALA A 147 17.08 7.34 3.87
CA ALA A 147 15.79 7.70 3.29
C ALA A 147 15.80 7.48 1.77
N GLN A 148 16.89 7.87 1.10
CA GLN A 148 17.04 7.67 -0.35
C GLN A 148 17.14 6.18 -0.71
N ARG A 149 17.95 5.41 0.00
CA ARG A 149 18.05 3.95 -0.20
C ARG A 149 16.68 3.28 -0.10
N GLN A 150 15.87 3.65 0.89
CA GLN A 150 14.53 3.11 1.06
C GLN A 150 13.57 3.52 -0.07
N ILE A 151 13.72 4.72 -0.65
CA ILE A 151 12.95 5.16 -1.82
C ILE A 151 13.31 4.31 -3.05
N GLU A 152 14.60 4.09 -3.29
CA GLU A 152 15.10 3.32 -4.42
C GLU A 152 14.71 1.85 -4.35
N GLU A 153 14.90 1.21 -3.18
CA GLU A 153 14.44 -0.16 -2.93
C GLU A 153 12.94 -0.29 -3.20
N GLN A 154 12.18 0.74 -2.79
CA GLN A 154 10.75 0.74 -2.98
C GLN A 154 10.34 0.90 -4.45
N ALA A 155 11.04 1.73 -5.21
CA ALA A 155 10.81 1.88 -6.64
C ALA A 155 11.06 0.53 -7.35
N ALA A 156 12.17 -0.13 -7.04
CA ALA A 156 12.51 -1.43 -7.61
C ALA A 156 11.49 -2.53 -7.25
N TYR A 157 11.01 -2.57 -6.01
CA TYR A 157 9.96 -3.50 -5.60
C TYR A 157 8.66 -3.27 -6.37
N ASN A 158 8.24 -2.01 -6.52
CA ASN A 158 7.02 -1.68 -7.25
C ASN A 158 7.12 -2.08 -8.73
N GLU A 159 8.25 -1.80 -9.38
CA GLU A 159 8.49 -2.18 -10.76
C GLU A 159 8.43 -3.71 -10.95
N LYS A 160 9.08 -4.47 -10.06
CA LYS A 160 9.05 -5.94 -10.11
C LYS A 160 7.62 -6.48 -9.95
N ARG A 161 6.86 -5.93 -9.00
CA ARG A 161 5.47 -6.32 -8.74
C ARG A 161 4.57 -6.00 -9.94
N ASP A 162 4.74 -4.82 -10.54
CA ASP A 162 3.92 -4.40 -11.68
C ASP A 162 4.25 -5.25 -12.92
N ALA A 163 5.51 -5.63 -13.12
CA ALA A 163 5.91 -6.59 -14.16
C ALA A 163 5.32 -7.99 -13.92
N GLU A 164 5.27 -8.46 -12.68
CA GLU A 164 4.66 -9.75 -12.33
C GLU A 164 3.15 -9.75 -12.58
N ILE A 165 2.45 -8.66 -12.23
CA ILE A 165 1.03 -8.49 -12.51
C ILE A 165 0.80 -8.52 -14.02
N ALA A 166 1.57 -7.77 -14.80
CA ALA A 166 1.46 -7.74 -16.25
C ALA A 166 1.70 -9.13 -16.87
N ALA A 167 2.68 -9.88 -16.39
CA ALA A 167 2.97 -11.24 -16.84
C ALA A 167 1.81 -12.20 -16.52
N ARG A 168 1.24 -12.11 -15.32
CA ARG A 168 0.09 -12.93 -14.91
C ARG A 168 -1.14 -12.60 -15.75
N GLU A 169 -1.40 -11.32 -15.99
CA GLU A 169 -2.51 -10.86 -16.84
C GLU A 169 -2.35 -11.37 -18.27
N ALA A 170 -1.14 -11.24 -18.86
CA ALA A 170 -0.85 -11.75 -20.19
C ALA A 170 -1.07 -13.27 -20.31
N GLU A 171 -0.65 -14.04 -19.31
CA GLU A 171 -0.87 -15.49 -19.30
C GLU A 171 -2.36 -15.84 -19.17
N THR A 172 -3.09 -15.15 -18.29
CA THR A 172 -4.55 -15.34 -18.20
C THR A 172 -5.25 -14.98 -19.51
N ALA A 173 -4.83 -13.90 -20.18
CA ALA A 173 -5.36 -13.54 -21.49
C ALA A 173 -5.09 -14.64 -22.53
N ARG A 174 -3.88 -15.22 -22.55
CA ARG A 174 -3.51 -16.30 -23.46
C ARG A 174 -4.36 -17.56 -23.23
N VAL A 175 -4.49 -17.98 -21.97
CA VAL A 175 -5.32 -19.15 -21.60
C VAL A 175 -6.78 -18.92 -21.99
N THR A 176 -7.32 -17.72 -21.72
CA THR A 176 -8.72 -17.41 -22.09
C THR A 176 -8.92 -17.38 -23.61
N ALA A 177 -7.95 -16.90 -24.38
CA ALA A 177 -8.00 -16.92 -25.84
C ALA A 177 -7.99 -18.37 -26.37
N GLU A 178 -7.10 -19.23 -25.85
CA GLU A 178 -7.04 -20.64 -26.25
C GLU A 178 -8.33 -21.40 -25.88
N GLN A 179 -8.89 -21.14 -24.69
CA GLN A 179 -10.18 -21.71 -24.28
C GLN A 179 -11.33 -21.23 -25.17
N LYS A 180 -11.31 -19.96 -25.57
CA LYS A 180 -12.30 -19.40 -26.49
C LYS A 180 -12.21 -20.09 -27.86
N ASP A 181 -11.01 -20.26 -28.42
CA ASP A 181 -10.83 -20.93 -29.71
C ASP A 181 -11.33 -22.39 -29.68
N LYS A 182 -11.07 -23.11 -28.59
CA LYS A 182 -11.61 -24.47 -28.38
C LYS A 182 -13.13 -24.48 -28.30
N LEU A 183 -13.73 -23.49 -27.61
CA LEU A 183 -15.18 -23.36 -27.50
C LEU A 183 -15.83 -23.07 -28.86
N GLU A 184 -15.24 -22.17 -29.66
CA GLU A 184 -15.70 -21.87 -31.02
C GLU A 184 -15.62 -23.13 -31.92
N HIS A 185 -14.53 -23.90 -31.82
CA HIS A 185 -14.39 -25.16 -32.55
C HIS A 185 -15.46 -26.19 -32.14
N LEU A 186 -15.69 -26.37 -30.84
CA LEU A 186 -16.73 -27.28 -30.34
C LEU A 186 -18.13 -26.83 -30.76
N SER A 187 -18.41 -25.53 -30.74
CA SER A 187 -19.69 -24.98 -31.22
C SER A 187 -19.92 -25.26 -32.71
N LEU A 188 -18.86 -25.20 -33.53
CA LEU A 188 -18.94 -25.56 -34.94
C LEU A 188 -19.24 -27.05 -35.15
N VAL A 189 -18.61 -27.94 -34.37
CA VAL A 189 -18.88 -29.39 -34.39
C VAL A 189 -20.31 -29.67 -33.96
N GLU A 190 -20.79 -29.04 -32.87
CA GLU A 190 -22.17 -29.17 -32.42
C GLU A 190 -23.16 -28.76 -33.52
N LYS A 191 -22.90 -27.64 -34.20
CA LYS A 191 -23.73 -27.15 -35.31
C LYS A 191 -23.79 -28.15 -36.45
N TYR A 192 -22.66 -28.74 -36.84
CA TYR A 192 -22.61 -29.76 -37.90
C TYR A 192 -23.41 -31.01 -37.50
N LEU A 193 -23.18 -31.55 -36.30
CA LEU A 193 -23.88 -32.75 -35.82
C LEU A 193 -25.39 -32.55 -35.75
N ARG A 194 -25.87 -31.39 -35.30
CA ARG A 194 -27.30 -31.05 -35.31
C ARG A 194 -27.93 -31.06 -36.71
N GLN A 195 -27.14 -30.80 -37.76
CA GLN A 195 -27.62 -30.79 -39.15
C GLN A 195 -27.55 -32.18 -39.80
N THR A 196 -26.55 -32.98 -39.45
CA THR A 196 -26.24 -34.23 -40.17
C THR A 196 -26.67 -35.49 -39.44
N ASP A 197 -26.88 -35.45 -38.13
CA ASP A 197 -27.15 -36.63 -37.31
C ASP A 197 -28.43 -36.48 -36.45
N PRO A 198 -29.55 -37.11 -36.86
CA PRO A 198 -30.79 -37.13 -36.08
C PRO A 198 -30.67 -37.86 -34.73
N GLN A 199 -29.82 -38.89 -34.62
CA GLN A 199 -29.64 -39.64 -33.35
C GLN A 199 -28.95 -38.78 -32.30
N PHE A 200 -28.06 -37.87 -32.73
CA PHE A 200 -27.45 -36.87 -31.87
C PHE A 200 -28.49 -35.91 -31.25
N LEU A 201 -29.54 -35.53 -32.00
CA LEU A 201 -30.62 -34.68 -31.46
C LEU A 201 -31.40 -35.38 -30.33
N ASP A 202 -31.72 -36.67 -30.53
CA ASP A 202 -32.37 -37.49 -29.50
C ASP A 202 -31.48 -37.67 -28.27
N PHE A 203 -30.17 -37.86 -28.48
CA PHE A 203 -29.18 -37.91 -27.40
C PHE A 203 -29.17 -36.62 -26.56
N ILE A 204 -29.07 -35.45 -27.20
CA ILE A 204 -29.07 -34.15 -26.52
C ILE A 204 -30.41 -33.88 -25.81
N ALA A 205 -31.54 -34.25 -26.40
CA ALA A 205 -32.86 -34.12 -25.78
C ALA A 205 -32.99 -34.99 -24.51
N THR A 206 -32.39 -36.18 -24.53
CA THR A 206 -32.40 -37.12 -23.40
C THR A 206 -31.42 -36.70 -22.29
N HIS A 207 -30.30 -36.05 -22.63
CA HIS A 207 -29.21 -35.75 -21.69
C HIS A 207 -29.14 -34.28 -21.22
N SER A 208 -29.87 -33.35 -21.85
CA SER A 208 -29.87 -31.92 -21.47
C SER A 208 -30.48 -31.60 -20.09
N SER A 209 -31.12 -32.56 -19.42
CA SER A 209 -31.77 -32.32 -18.11
C SER A 209 -30.84 -32.53 -16.90
N THR A 210 -29.55 -32.83 -17.09
CA THR A 210 -28.64 -33.18 -15.97
C THR A 210 -27.32 -32.42 -16.03
N SER A 211 -27.35 -31.14 -15.66
CA SER A 211 -26.19 -30.47 -15.05
C SER A 211 -26.57 -29.09 -14.53
N THR A 212 -27.09 -29.07 -13.30
CA THR A 212 -26.91 -27.93 -12.40
C THR A 212 -26.57 -28.51 -11.04
N GLU A 213 -25.43 -29.21 -10.96
CA GLU A 213 -24.82 -29.48 -9.66
C GLU A 213 -23.85 -28.33 -9.38
N ARG A 214 -24.31 -27.48 -8.45
CA ARG A 214 -23.65 -26.26 -8.00
C ARG A 214 -22.35 -26.66 -7.29
N ILE A 215 -21.20 -26.38 -7.89
CA ILE A 215 -19.90 -26.55 -7.23
C ILE A 215 -19.92 -25.70 -5.94
N PRO A 216 -19.75 -26.28 -4.73
CA PRO A 216 -19.67 -25.50 -3.52
C PRO A 216 -18.35 -24.74 -3.52
N ILE A 217 -18.44 -23.42 -3.63
CA ILE A 217 -17.32 -22.52 -3.39
C ILE A 217 -17.19 -22.45 -1.87
N THR A 218 -16.35 -23.31 -1.27
CA THR A 218 -15.92 -23.11 0.11
C THR A 218 -14.94 -21.93 0.13
N PRO A 219 -15.25 -20.83 0.84
CA PRO A 219 -14.27 -19.77 1.05
C PRO A 219 -13.19 -20.27 2.01
N PRO A 220 -11.94 -19.79 1.88
CA PRO A 220 -10.88 -20.15 2.80
C PRO A 220 -11.24 -19.66 4.21
N SER A 221 -11.03 -20.56 5.18
CA SER A 221 -11.16 -20.31 6.61
C SER A 221 -10.23 -19.16 7.01
N ASN A 222 -10.81 -18.00 7.29
CA ASN A 222 -10.17 -16.98 8.12
C ASN A 222 -10.57 -17.28 9.55
N ASP A 223 -9.63 -17.75 10.34
CA ASP A 223 -9.66 -17.56 11.79
C ASP A 223 -8.24 -17.17 12.24
N PRO A 224 -8.14 -16.42 13.36
CA PRO A 224 -7.16 -15.37 13.61
C PRO A 224 -5.72 -15.81 13.88
#